data_AF-A0A142XQM8-F1
#
_entry.id   AF-A0A142XQM8-F1
#
_cell.length_a   1.000
_cell.length_b   1.000
_cell.length_c   1.000
_cell.angle_alpha   90.00
_cell.angle_beta   90.00
_cell.angle_gamma   90.00
#
_symmetry.space_group_name_H-M   'P 1'
#
loop_
_entity.id
_entity.type
_entity.pdbx_description
1 polymer ?
#
loop_
_entity_poly.entity_id
_entity_poly.type
_entity_poly.pdbx_seq_one_letter_code
_entity_poly.pdbx_strand_id
1 'polypeptide(L)'
;MANAIKYVDNVLGSNGNTGDNPGSGSTGAYADLDTALAAITGGGNRIWVRNTGTDYAKASAVTFPASLKGDTTDGKNVIEGYATTPGARDGRPTFSCSQSGGNVFALNDNDFFEFTHLRFTQTHATKGGAFSLATSASSPLVCRDVVVDGCLAPINANIASVFWTWENCEVLNCTTTASLFPGSNGGFIKLFGCDVHDCPSSELSRGGSFGIGYQVEVVKSIIDGLAAGINGNTGGATPITWVSRDSIWVDITGSAVKTSTTTGTISLEIENSIFYAIGYGIENTALTQNIVMSQVRVLRNNAYGSYTSGAYTGMGAGFGDFALTADPFVNRAARDFTLNNTAGGGALLRGKGFPTAFPSGLTNNRDVGALQHADSGGGTVGGPPRVLQPNTWSLVG
;
A
#
# COMPACT_ATOMS: atom_id res chain seq x y z
N MET A 1 30.18 -2.15 -1.94
CA MET A 1 29.27 -1.65 -2.98
C MET A 1 29.35 -2.50 -4.24
N ALA A 2 28.52 -3.53 -4.29
CA ALA A 2 28.25 -4.23 -5.54
C ALA A 2 27.14 -3.46 -6.27
N ASN A 3 27.48 -2.77 -7.35
CA ASN A 3 26.52 -2.05 -8.20
C ASN A 3 26.20 -2.90 -9.43
N ALA A 4 25.97 -4.19 -9.25
CA ALA A 4 25.72 -5.07 -10.37
C ALA A 4 24.34 -4.74 -10.97
N ILE A 5 24.30 -4.65 -12.31
CA ILE A 5 23.06 -4.51 -13.07
C ILE A 5 22.87 -5.83 -13.82
N LYS A 6 21.80 -6.56 -13.48
CA LYS A 6 21.44 -7.81 -14.15
C LYS A 6 20.13 -7.69 -14.91
N TYR A 7 19.97 -8.52 -15.94
CA TYR A 7 18.78 -8.60 -16.76
C TYR A 7 18.21 -10.01 -16.75
N VAL A 8 16.88 -10.13 -16.70
CA VAL A 8 16.12 -11.38 -16.72
C VAL A 8 15.06 -11.32 -17.81
N ASP A 9 14.99 -12.38 -18.63
CA ASP A 9 14.00 -12.56 -19.70
C ASP A 9 13.66 -14.06 -19.83
N ASN A 10 12.44 -14.47 -19.47
CA ASN A 10 12.00 -15.88 -19.50
C ASN A 10 11.75 -16.47 -20.90
N VAL A 11 11.79 -15.68 -21.97
CA VAL A 11 11.51 -16.16 -23.33
C VAL A 11 12.80 -16.25 -24.15
N LEU A 12 13.65 -15.23 -24.06
CA LEU A 12 14.87 -15.11 -24.87
C LEU A 12 16.16 -15.22 -24.05
N GLY A 13 16.07 -15.18 -22.72
CA GLY A 13 17.21 -15.32 -21.83
C GLY A 13 17.76 -16.74 -21.76
N SER A 14 19.00 -16.86 -21.27
CA SER A 14 19.68 -18.13 -21.02
C SER A 14 20.48 -18.04 -19.72
N ASN A 15 20.42 -19.09 -18.89
CA ASN A 15 21.19 -19.13 -17.65
C ASN A 15 22.70 -19.33 -17.87
N GLY A 16 23.13 -19.58 -19.11
CA GLY A 16 24.55 -19.53 -19.48
C GLY A 16 25.09 -18.12 -19.76
N ASN A 17 24.23 -17.10 -19.76
CA ASN A 17 24.62 -15.71 -20.00
C ASN A 17 25.21 -15.06 -18.73
N THR A 18 25.82 -13.88 -18.88
CA THR A 18 26.33 -13.10 -17.72
C THR A 18 25.28 -12.18 -17.09
N GLY A 19 24.17 -11.96 -17.81
CA GLY A 19 23.10 -11.06 -17.40
C GLY A 19 23.45 -9.58 -17.48
N ASP A 20 24.57 -9.16 -18.09
CA ASP A 20 25.05 -7.77 -18.04
C ASP A 20 24.53 -6.87 -19.17
N ASN A 21 23.74 -7.41 -20.10
CA ASN A 21 23.24 -6.66 -21.25
C ASN A 21 21.74 -6.94 -21.42
N PRO A 22 20.88 -5.91 -21.53
CA PRO A 22 19.47 -6.13 -21.86
C PRO A 22 19.30 -6.73 -23.26
N GLY A 23 20.27 -6.51 -24.16
CA GLY A 23 20.31 -6.95 -25.55
C GLY A 23 19.17 -6.37 -26.40
N SER A 24 19.41 -6.17 -27.70
CA SER A 24 18.31 -6.11 -28.65
C SER A 24 17.72 -7.53 -28.76
N GLY A 25 16.70 -7.86 -27.94
CA GLY A 25 16.14 -9.22 -27.91
C GLY A 25 16.78 -10.16 -26.89
N SER A 26 17.39 -9.65 -25.82
CA SER A 26 17.71 -10.41 -24.59
C SER A 26 18.65 -11.62 -24.68
N THR A 27 19.47 -11.73 -25.72
CA THR A 27 20.48 -12.80 -25.82
C THR A 27 21.60 -12.73 -24.76
N GLY A 28 21.62 -11.67 -23.92
CA GLY A 28 22.55 -11.52 -22.80
C GLY A 28 21.90 -11.59 -21.41
N ALA A 29 20.58 -11.77 -21.32
CA ALA A 29 19.84 -11.84 -20.06
C ALA A 29 19.83 -13.26 -19.49
N TYR A 30 19.67 -13.39 -18.17
CA TYR A 30 19.35 -14.67 -17.54
C TYR A 30 17.94 -15.13 -17.92
N ALA A 31 17.70 -16.45 -17.99
CA ALA A 31 16.37 -16.98 -18.25
C ALA A 31 15.45 -16.86 -17.00
N ASP A 32 16.04 -16.81 -15.80
CA ASP A 32 15.30 -16.70 -14.56
C ASP A 32 15.95 -15.80 -13.50
N LEU A 33 15.11 -15.41 -12.54
CA LEU A 33 15.50 -14.56 -11.42
C LEU A 33 16.42 -15.28 -10.43
N ASP A 34 16.28 -16.59 -10.21
CA ASP A 34 17.12 -17.35 -9.28
C ASP A 34 18.60 -17.29 -9.69
N THR A 35 18.88 -17.47 -10.98
CA THR A 35 20.23 -17.38 -11.54
C THR A 35 20.78 -15.96 -11.45
N ALA A 36 19.94 -14.94 -11.72
CA ALA A 36 20.35 -13.54 -11.59
C ALA A 36 20.69 -13.16 -10.14
N LEU A 37 19.91 -13.66 -9.17
CA LEU A 37 20.15 -13.46 -7.74
C LEU A 37 21.46 -14.15 -7.29
N ALA A 38 21.75 -15.34 -7.80
CA ALA A 38 23.00 -16.05 -7.52
C ALA A 38 24.25 -15.34 -8.09
N ALA A 39 24.07 -14.47 -9.08
CA ALA A 39 25.14 -13.72 -9.74
C ALA A 39 25.44 -12.34 -9.11
N ILE A 40 24.78 -12.00 -8.01
CA ILE A 40 25.01 -10.77 -7.25
C ILE A 40 25.38 -11.09 -5.80
N THR A 41 25.97 -10.13 -5.09
CA THR A 41 26.37 -10.26 -3.68
C THR A 41 26.18 -8.94 -2.95
N GLY A 42 25.77 -8.96 -1.69
CA GLY A 42 25.61 -7.73 -0.87
C GLY A 42 24.46 -6.82 -1.32
N GLY A 43 24.51 -5.55 -0.89
CA GLY A 43 23.56 -4.49 -1.24
C GLY A 43 23.94 -3.69 -2.49
N GLY A 44 23.00 -2.85 -2.94
CA GLY A 44 23.20 -1.87 -4.01
C GLY A 44 22.97 -2.36 -5.44
N ASN A 45 22.56 -3.61 -5.62
CA ASN A 45 22.38 -4.22 -6.92
C ASN A 45 21.02 -3.88 -7.53
N ARG A 46 20.90 -4.06 -8.84
CA ARG A 46 19.64 -3.90 -9.57
C ARG A 46 19.44 -5.03 -10.57
N ILE A 47 18.25 -5.65 -10.54
CA ILE A 47 17.84 -6.67 -11.49
C ILE A 47 16.63 -6.13 -12.27
N TRP A 48 16.78 -6.04 -13.58
CA TRP A 48 15.70 -5.68 -14.49
C TRP A 48 15.01 -6.95 -14.99
N VAL A 49 13.69 -7.03 -14.84
CA VAL A 49 12.89 -8.19 -15.26
C VAL A 49 12.01 -7.78 -16.42
N ARG A 50 12.18 -8.44 -17.57
CA ARG A 50 11.42 -8.11 -18.77
C ARG A 50 10.03 -8.72 -18.73
N ASN A 51 9.01 -7.94 -19.01
CA ASN A 51 7.69 -8.42 -19.36
C ASN A 51 7.69 -8.88 -20.82
N THR A 52 7.58 -10.18 -21.01
CA THR A 52 7.51 -10.84 -22.32
C THR A 52 6.08 -11.21 -22.73
N GLY A 53 5.09 -10.87 -21.89
CA GLY A 53 3.72 -11.37 -22.00
C GLY A 53 3.54 -12.80 -21.49
N THR A 54 4.61 -13.46 -21.02
CA THR A 54 4.56 -14.78 -20.38
C THR A 54 4.95 -14.67 -18.91
N ASP A 55 4.21 -15.36 -18.04
CA ASP A 55 4.49 -15.41 -16.61
C ASP A 55 5.84 -16.05 -16.29
N TYR A 56 6.52 -15.51 -15.29
CA TYR A 56 7.63 -16.16 -14.59
C TYR A 56 7.07 -17.20 -13.62
N ALA A 57 6.52 -18.29 -14.18
CA ALA A 57 5.91 -19.37 -13.41
C ALA A 57 6.97 -20.21 -12.69
N LYS A 58 6.75 -20.45 -11.40
CA LYS A 58 7.65 -21.24 -10.55
C LYS A 58 6.91 -22.38 -9.85
N ALA A 59 7.60 -23.50 -9.72
CA ALA A 59 7.14 -24.67 -8.97
C ALA A 59 7.37 -24.52 -7.44
N SER A 60 8.16 -23.53 -7.04
CA SER A 60 8.49 -23.19 -5.65
C SER A 60 8.79 -21.70 -5.53
N ALA A 61 8.82 -21.17 -4.30
CA ALA A 61 9.20 -19.78 -4.07
C ALA A 61 10.60 -19.46 -4.61
N VAL A 62 10.78 -18.28 -5.21
CA VAL A 62 12.10 -17.71 -5.47
C VAL A 62 12.71 -17.32 -4.12
N THR A 63 13.86 -17.89 -3.80
CA THR A 63 14.50 -17.67 -2.50
C THR A 63 15.58 -16.61 -2.60
N PHE A 64 15.46 -15.58 -1.78
CA PHE A 64 16.43 -14.53 -1.62
C PHE A 64 17.35 -14.90 -0.46
N PRO A 65 18.63 -15.20 -0.70
CA PRO A 65 19.53 -15.62 0.36
C PRO A 65 20.00 -14.43 1.21
N ALA A 66 20.27 -14.68 2.50
CA ALA A 66 20.75 -13.70 3.47
C ALA A 66 22.02 -12.93 3.04
N SER A 67 22.81 -13.51 2.13
CA SER A 67 23.99 -12.88 1.55
C SER A 67 23.68 -11.69 0.65
N LEU A 68 22.41 -11.48 0.28
CA LEU A 68 21.93 -10.36 -0.52
C LEU A 68 21.28 -9.27 0.33
N LYS A 69 21.48 -9.23 1.63
CA LYS A 69 20.99 -8.10 2.41
C LYS A 69 21.63 -6.81 1.91
N GLY A 70 20.80 -5.79 1.70
CA GLY A 70 21.27 -4.42 1.58
C GLY A 70 21.49 -3.81 2.96
N ASP A 71 22.06 -2.61 2.99
CA ASP A 71 22.19 -1.83 4.22
C ASP A 71 22.29 -0.33 3.89
N THR A 72 22.57 0.50 4.89
CA THR A 72 22.74 1.95 4.73
C THR A 72 24.05 2.34 4.04
N THR A 73 25.02 1.42 3.93
CA THR A 73 26.34 1.64 3.31
C THR A 73 26.35 1.22 1.84
N ASP A 74 25.88 0.01 1.55
CA ASP A 74 25.81 -0.58 0.22
C ASP A 74 24.52 -0.23 -0.51
N GLY A 75 23.48 0.19 0.20
CA GLY A 75 22.19 0.56 -0.37
C GLY A 75 21.25 -0.62 -0.60
N LYS A 76 20.08 -0.32 -1.16
CA LYS A 76 19.02 -1.30 -1.41
C LYS A 76 19.26 -2.12 -2.66
N ASN A 77 18.85 -3.39 -2.63
CA ASN A 77 18.71 -4.20 -3.83
C ASN A 77 17.36 -3.93 -4.48
N VAL A 78 17.35 -3.70 -5.80
CA VAL A 78 16.13 -3.35 -6.55
C VAL A 78 15.82 -4.43 -7.57
N ILE A 79 14.58 -4.91 -7.59
CA ILE A 79 14.03 -5.69 -8.69
C ILE A 79 12.95 -4.86 -9.37
N GLU A 80 13.14 -4.55 -10.65
CA GLU A 80 12.23 -3.68 -11.38
C GLU A 80 11.78 -4.28 -12.71
N GLY A 81 10.47 -4.23 -12.96
CA GLY A 81 9.87 -4.67 -14.21
C GLY A 81 9.96 -3.64 -15.34
N TYR A 82 10.04 -4.10 -16.59
CA TYR A 82 9.96 -3.28 -17.79
C TYR A 82 9.46 -4.11 -18.98
N ALA A 83 8.92 -3.51 -20.05
CA ALA A 83 8.60 -4.23 -21.29
C ALA A 83 9.59 -3.92 -22.43
N THR A 84 9.79 -2.64 -22.76
CA THR A 84 10.68 -2.24 -23.86
C THR A 84 12.06 -1.85 -23.34
N THR A 85 12.12 -0.89 -22.42
CA THR A 85 13.35 -0.28 -21.96
C THR A 85 13.42 -0.30 -20.43
N PRO A 86 14.54 -0.74 -19.83
CA PRO A 86 14.76 -0.63 -18.39
C PRO A 86 14.42 0.76 -17.84
N GLY A 87 13.52 0.80 -16.86
CA GLY A 87 13.06 2.03 -16.19
C GLY A 87 11.84 2.71 -16.83
N ALA A 88 11.36 2.24 -17.98
CA ALA A 88 10.20 2.83 -18.65
C ALA A 88 8.86 2.54 -17.96
N ARG A 89 8.78 1.45 -17.18
CA ARG A 89 7.54 1.00 -16.51
C ARG A 89 6.35 0.85 -17.46
N ASP A 90 6.64 0.35 -18.65
CA ASP A 90 5.72 0.19 -19.78
C ASP A 90 5.16 -1.23 -19.91
N GLY A 91 5.35 -2.06 -18.88
CA GLY A 91 4.74 -3.37 -18.76
C GLY A 91 5.27 -4.14 -17.57
N ARG A 92 4.33 -4.73 -16.84
CA ARG A 92 4.55 -5.35 -15.54
C ARG A 92 4.75 -6.87 -15.71
N PRO A 93 5.96 -7.42 -15.49
CA PRO A 93 6.16 -8.87 -15.49
C PRO A 93 5.40 -9.51 -14.32
N THR A 94 4.81 -10.67 -14.58
CA THR A 94 4.05 -11.44 -13.59
C THR A 94 4.90 -12.59 -13.08
N PHE A 95 5.03 -12.69 -11.76
CA PHE A 95 5.56 -13.87 -11.08
C PHE A 95 4.40 -14.68 -10.50
N SER A 96 4.40 -15.98 -10.77
CA SER A 96 3.39 -16.90 -10.25
C SER A 96 4.04 -18.11 -9.58
N CYS A 97 3.42 -18.57 -8.50
CA CYS A 97 3.80 -19.81 -7.82
C CYS A 97 2.67 -20.83 -7.92
N SER A 98 3.05 -22.07 -8.20
CA SER A 98 2.12 -23.21 -8.31
C SER A 98 2.24 -24.18 -7.14
N GLN A 99 3.13 -23.91 -6.18
CA GLN A 99 3.32 -24.72 -4.98
C GLN A 99 2.13 -24.56 -4.03
N SER A 100 1.58 -25.67 -3.55
CA SER A 100 0.54 -25.65 -2.50
C SER A 100 0.99 -24.91 -1.25
N GLY A 101 0.35 -23.78 -0.95
CA GLY A 101 0.69 -22.91 0.18
C GLY A 101 2.06 -22.24 0.07
N GLY A 102 2.77 -22.39 -1.05
CA GLY A 102 4.07 -21.78 -1.25
C GLY A 102 3.93 -20.30 -1.61
N ASN A 103 4.83 -19.46 -1.08
CA ASN A 103 4.84 -18.04 -1.40
C ASN A 103 5.47 -17.81 -2.78
N VAL A 104 5.25 -16.64 -3.39
CA VAL A 104 5.94 -16.32 -4.64
C VAL A 104 7.41 -16.10 -4.36
N PHE A 105 7.73 -15.20 -3.42
CA PHE A 105 9.09 -14.91 -2.97
C PHE A 105 9.29 -15.28 -1.50
N ALA A 106 10.43 -15.90 -1.20
CA ALA A 106 10.89 -16.19 0.16
C ALA A 106 12.10 -15.33 0.50
N LEU A 107 11.89 -14.36 1.40
CA LEU A 107 12.89 -13.42 1.86
C LEU A 107 13.52 -13.94 3.17
N ASN A 108 14.75 -14.43 3.10
CA ASN A 108 15.55 -14.85 4.25
C ASN A 108 16.60 -13.78 4.64
N ASP A 109 16.39 -13.05 5.73
CA ASP A 109 17.29 -12.00 6.23
C ASP A 109 17.59 -10.89 5.21
N ASN A 110 16.58 -10.53 4.42
CA ASN A 110 16.72 -9.59 3.31
C ASN A 110 16.31 -8.19 3.74
N ASP A 111 17.25 -7.49 4.35
CA ASP A 111 17.16 -6.07 4.64
C ASP A 111 17.32 -5.26 3.35
N PHE A 112 16.67 -4.09 3.29
CA PHE A 112 16.78 -3.12 2.20
C PHE A 112 16.51 -3.70 0.78
N PHE A 113 15.35 -4.32 0.60
CA PHE A 113 14.87 -4.68 -0.75
C PHE A 113 13.78 -3.75 -1.25
N GLU A 114 13.83 -3.46 -2.55
CA GLU A 114 12.77 -2.76 -3.27
C GLU A 114 12.28 -3.57 -4.46
N PHE A 115 10.97 -3.74 -4.54
CA PHE A 115 10.26 -4.35 -5.66
C PHE A 115 9.46 -3.26 -6.38
N THR A 116 9.73 -3.05 -7.66
CA THR A 116 9.13 -1.96 -8.43
C THR A 116 8.49 -2.47 -9.72
N HIS A 117 7.26 -2.08 -10.00
CA HIS A 117 6.58 -2.40 -11.26
C HIS A 117 6.51 -3.92 -11.56
N LEU A 118 6.07 -4.72 -10.57
CA LEU A 118 5.93 -6.18 -10.66
C LEU A 118 4.51 -6.64 -10.32
N ARG A 119 4.07 -7.78 -10.86
CA ARG A 119 2.82 -8.45 -10.46
C ARG A 119 3.13 -9.78 -9.80
N PHE A 120 2.43 -10.08 -8.71
CA PHE A 120 2.50 -11.34 -7.98
C PHE A 120 1.14 -12.01 -8.00
N THR A 121 1.11 -13.30 -8.33
CA THR A 121 -0.12 -14.10 -8.31
C THR A 121 0.12 -15.54 -7.89
N GLN A 122 -0.96 -16.26 -7.60
CA GLN A 122 -0.97 -17.66 -7.17
C GLN A 122 -1.98 -18.43 -7.99
N THR A 123 -1.56 -19.55 -8.58
CA THR A 123 -2.43 -20.39 -9.43
C THR A 123 -2.91 -21.64 -8.71
N HIS A 124 -2.31 -21.98 -7.57
CA HIS A 124 -2.69 -23.15 -6.79
C HIS A 124 -3.98 -22.89 -5.96
N ALA A 125 -4.78 -23.95 -5.73
CA ALA A 125 -6.02 -23.86 -4.95
C ALA A 125 -5.77 -23.44 -3.49
N THR A 126 -4.79 -24.07 -2.84
CA THR A 126 -4.22 -23.60 -1.57
C THR A 126 -3.16 -22.55 -1.86
N LYS A 127 -3.52 -21.28 -1.72
CA LYS A 127 -2.68 -20.13 -2.04
C LYS A 127 -1.66 -19.85 -0.94
N GLY A 128 -0.43 -19.49 -1.30
CA GLY A 128 0.52 -18.82 -0.39
C GLY A 128 0.50 -17.30 -0.57
N GLY A 129 1.34 -16.58 0.17
CA GLY A 129 1.48 -15.12 0.01
C GLY A 129 2.30 -14.70 -1.21
N ALA A 130 2.35 -13.40 -1.49
CA ALA A 130 3.34 -12.87 -2.43
C ALA A 130 4.75 -12.97 -1.84
N PHE A 131 4.91 -12.58 -0.58
CA PHE A 131 6.17 -12.66 0.15
C PHE A 131 6.02 -13.50 1.42
N SER A 132 7.02 -14.32 1.72
CA SER A 132 7.28 -14.78 3.10
C SER A 132 8.60 -14.23 3.60
N LEU A 133 8.67 -14.01 4.91
CA LEU A 133 9.85 -13.55 5.61
C LEU A 133 10.28 -14.67 6.56
N ALA A 134 11.50 -15.17 6.42
CA ALA A 134 11.97 -16.34 7.16
C ALA A 134 12.56 -15.99 8.53
N THR A 135 13.03 -14.75 8.73
CA THR A 135 13.72 -14.32 9.96
C THR A 135 13.15 -13.00 10.50
N SER A 136 13.29 -12.79 11.81
CA SER A 136 12.62 -11.76 12.61
C SER A 136 13.27 -10.37 12.57
N ALA A 137 13.98 -10.01 11.50
CA ALA A 137 14.74 -8.76 11.43
C ALA A 137 14.69 -8.05 10.06
N SER A 138 14.02 -8.63 9.05
CA SER A 138 14.07 -8.11 7.68
C SER A 138 13.53 -6.68 7.60
N SER A 139 14.35 -5.66 7.37
CA SER A 139 13.94 -4.25 7.36
C SER A 139 14.91 -3.37 6.55
N PRO A 140 14.46 -2.38 5.76
CA PRO A 140 13.10 -2.11 5.28
C PRO A 140 12.80 -2.86 3.96
N LEU A 141 11.52 -3.21 3.76
CA LEU A 141 11.00 -3.73 2.48
C LEU A 141 10.10 -2.67 1.84
N VAL A 142 10.40 -2.34 0.58
CA VAL A 142 9.69 -1.33 -0.20
C VAL A 142 9.04 -1.98 -1.43
N CYS A 143 7.75 -1.73 -1.64
CA CYS A 143 7.03 -2.08 -2.86
C CYS A 143 6.54 -0.79 -3.52
N ARG A 144 6.80 -0.61 -4.82
CA ARG A 144 6.37 0.56 -5.59
C ARG A 144 5.69 0.10 -6.87
N ASP A 145 4.46 0.55 -7.14
CA ASP A 145 3.77 0.20 -8.40
C ASP A 145 3.65 -1.33 -8.61
N VAL A 146 3.44 -2.03 -7.50
CA VAL A 146 3.31 -3.49 -7.46
C VAL A 146 1.84 -3.88 -7.39
N VAL A 147 1.49 -4.98 -8.06
CA VAL A 147 0.17 -5.61 -7.96
C VAL A 147 0.31 -6.96 -7.25
N VAL A 148 -0.46 -7.17 -6.20
CA VAL A 148 -0.64 -8.49 -5.58
C VAL A 148 -2.06 -8.95 -5.84
N ASP A 149 -2.22 -9.95 -6.70
CA ASP A 149 -3.53 -10.42 -7.15
C ASP A 149 -3.71 -11.91 -6.91
N GLY A 150 -4.73 -12.26 -6.12
CA GLY A 150 -5.14 -13.65 -5.97
C GLY A 150 -4.23 -14.45 -5.05
N CYS A 151 -3.32 -13.83 -4.30
CA CYS A 151 -2.50 -14.49 -3.28
C CYS A 151 -3.31 -14.82 -2.01
N LEU A 152 -2.70 -15.49 -1.04
CA LEU A 152 -3.25 -15.57 0.32
C LEU A 152 -3.28 -14.17 0.95
N ALA A 153 -2.13 -13.50 0.90
CA ALA A 153 -1.92 -12.12 1.36
C ALA A 153 -0.69 -11.54 0.65
N PRO A 154 -0.50 -10.20 0.64
CA PRO A 154 0.78 -9.60 0.29
C PRO A 154 1.93 -10.18 1.11
N ILE A 155 1.80 -10.20 2.43
CA ILE A 155 2.82 -10.77 3.33
C ILE A 155 2.23 -11.97 4.07
N ASN A 156 2.81 -13.14 3.86
CA ASN A 156 2.50 -14.36 4.60
C ASN A 156 3.69 -14.71 5.50
N ALA A 157 3.76 -14.03 6.64
CA ALA A 157 4.81 -14.26 7.62
C ALA A 157 4.33 -13.97 9.04
N ASN A 158 4.97 -14.61 10.01
CA ASN A 158 4.75 -14.39 11.45
C ASN A 158 6.08 -13.93 12.07
N ILE A 159 6.45 -12.67 11.84
CA ILE A 159 7.82 -12.20 12.11
C ILE A 159 7.86 -10.82 12.74
N ALA A 160 8.66 -10.66 13.78
CA ALA A 160 8.83 -9.42 14.54
C ALA A 160 9.48 -8.28 13.74
N SER A 161 9.05 -7.04 14.05
CA SER A 161 9.67 -5.73 13.74
C SER A 161 10.08 -5.50 12.28
N VAL A 162 9.13 -5.13 11.42
CA VAL A 162 9.46 -4.74 10.04
C VAL A 162 8.84 -3.43 9.62
N PHE A 163 9.60 -2.65 8.86
CA PHE A 163 9.16 -1.48 8.13
C PHE A 163 8.75 -1.88 6.70
N TRP A 164 7.45 -1.87 6.43
CA TRP A 164 6.88 -2.08 5.10
C TRP A 164 6.39 -0.77 4.53
N THR A 165 6.86 -0.44 3.34
CA THR A 165 6.37 0.72 2.60
C THR A 165 5.82 0.26 1.26
N TRP A 166 4.55 0.52 1.03
CA TRP A 166 3.84 0.26 -0.21
C TRP A 166 3.42 1.60 -0.80
N GLU A 167 3.88 1.87 -2.02
CA GLU A 167 3.64 3.12 -2.72
C GLU A 167 3.01 2.85 -4.08
N ASN A 168 1.83 3.41 -4.33
CA ASN A 168 1.09 3.22 -5.58
C ASN A 168 0.87 1.75 -5.93
N CYS A 169 0.61 0.93 -4.91
CA CYS A 169 0.40 -0.52 -5.08
C CYS A 169 -1.09 -0.87 -5.15
N GLU A 170 -1.38 -2.00 -5.78
CA GLU A 170 -2.72 -2.59 -5.82
C GLU A 170 -2.68 -3.96 -5.13
N VAL A 171 -3.62 -4.20 -4.22
CA VAL A 171 -3.81 -5.49 -3.56
C VAL A 171 -5.24 -5.93 -3.76
N LEU A 172 -5.43 -7.03 -4.48
CA LEU A 172 -6.76 -7.52 -4.84
C LEU A 172 -6.91 -9.03 -4.78
N ASN A 173 -8.15 -9.47 -4.63
CA ASN A 173 -8.54 -10.89 -4.63
C ASN A 173 -7.76 -11.77 -3.64
N CYS A 174 -7.21 -11.18 -2.58
CA CYS A 174 -6.50 -11.94 -1.56
C CYS A 174 -7.49 -12.73 -0.70
N THR A 175 -7.07 -13.91 -0.25
CA THR A 175 -7.97 -14.92 0.31
C THR A 175 -7.75 -15.21 1.79
N THR A 176 -6.85 -14.49 2.45
CA THR A 176 -6.62 -14.64 3.88
C THR A 176 -7.89 -14.31 4.67
N THR A 177 -8.17 -15.11 5.71
CA THR A 177 -9.18 -14.80 6.72
C THR A 177 -8.58 -14.06 7.92
N ALA A 178 -7.29 -13.72 7.84
CA ALA A 178 -6.56 -12.95 8.83
C ALA A 178 -6.21 -11.58 8.23
N SER A 179 -5.01 -11.09 8.48
CA SER A 179 -4.55 -9.78 8.01
C SER A 179 -3.82 -9.88 6.66
N LEU A 180 -4.08 -8.92 5.77
CA LEU A 180 -3.29 -8.70 4.54
C LEU A 180 -1.85 -8.26 4.87
N PHE A 181 -1.71 -7.40 5.86
CA PHE A 181 -0.43 -6.90 6.36
C PHE A 181 -0.28 -7.20 7.87
N PRO A 182 0.09 -8.44 8.22
CA PRO A 182 0.08 -8.90 9.61
C PRO A 182 1.06 -8.11 10.48
N GLY A 183 0.57 -7.39 11.48
CA GLY A 183 1.42 -6.70 12.44
C GLY A 183 2.03 -7.66 13.46
N SER A 184 3.35 -7.72 13.51
CA SER A 184 4.09 -8.46 14.53
C SER A 184 5.11 -7.54 15.20
N ASN A 185 5.12 -7.51 16.53
CA ASN A 185 6.18 -6.96 17.39
C ASN A 185 6.85 -5.68 16.83
N GLY A 186 6.23 -4.50 16.98
CA GLY A 186 6.90 -3.22 16.67
C GLY A 186 7.14 -2.89 15.20
N GLY A 187 6.36 -3.50 14.30
CA GLY A 187 6.40 -3.16 12.87
C GLY A 187 5.74 -1.82 12.54
N PHE A 188 6.15 -1.27 11.39
CA PHE A 188 5.60 -0.08 10.76
C PHE A 188 5.09 -0.46 9.37
N ILE A 189 3.81 -0.18 9.09
CA ILE A 189 3.20 -0.44 7.79
C ILE A 189 2.76 0.89 7.21
N LYS A 190 3.22 1.22 6.01
CA LYS A 190 2.78 2.40 5.29
C LYS A 190 2.23 2.04 3.93
N LEU A 191 0.98 2.43 3.70
CA LEU A 191 0.30 2.39 2.42
C LEU A 191 0.15 3.83 1.94
N PHE A 192 0.77 4.17 0.83
CA PHE A 192 0.71 5.50 0.24
C PHE A 192 0.23 5.41 -1.21
N GLY A 193 -0.89 6.05 -1.56
CA GLY A 193 -1.41 5.97 -2.92
C GLY A 193 -1.88 4.57 -3.33
N CYS A 194 -2.18 3.69 -2.37
CA CYS A 194 -2.52 2.29 -2.66
C CYS A 194 -4.02 2.08 -2.88
N ASP A 195 -4.38 1.05 -3.62
CA ASP A 195 -5.75 0.53 -3.75
C ASP A 195 -5.80 -0.91 -3.21
N VAL A 196 -6.57 -1.14 -2.16
CA VAL A 196 -6.75 -2.46 -1.52
C VAL A 196 -8.21 -2.84 -1.62
N HIS A 197 -8.54 -3.89 -2.35
CA HIS A 197 -9.93 -4.24 -2.61
C HIS A 197 -10.21 -5.72 -2.86
N ASP A 198 -11.50 -6.08 -2.86
CA ASP A 198 -11.96 -7.45 -3.16
C ASP A 198 -11.26 -8.52 -2.31
N CYS A 199 -11.05 -8.20 -1.03
CA CYS A 199 -10.46 -9.08 -0.02
C CYS A 199 -11.48 -9.33 1.11
N PRO A 200 -12.65 -9.94 0.80
CA PRO A 200 -13.85 -9.86 1.64
C PRO A 200 -13.74 -10.56 2.99
N SER A 201 -12.80 -11.50 3.14
CA SER A 201 -12.54 -12.19 4.41
C SER A 201 -11.39 -11.61 5.21
N SER A 202 -10.68 -10.62 4.65
CA SER A 202 -9.43 -10.13 5.21
C SER A 202 -9.63 -8.89 6.06
N GLU A 203 -8.75 -8.74 7.03
CA GLU A 203 -8.50 -7.46 7.70
C GLU A 203 -7.32 -6.78 6.97
N LEU A 204 -7.31 -5.45 6.90
CA LEU A 204 -6.14 -4.74 6.36
C LEU A 204 -4.91 -5.06 7.24
N SER A 205 -5.05 -4.86 8.55
CA SER A 205 -3.99 -5.01 9.54
C SER A 205 -4.57 -5.56 10.84
N ARG A 206 -3.81 -6.45 11.49
CA ARG A 206 -4.07 -6.89 12.86
C ARG A 206 -2.88 -6.58 13.77
N GLY A 207 -3.11 -5.84 14.84
CA GLY A 207 -2.12 -5.60 15.89
C GLY A 207 -1.94 -6.83 16.76
N GLY A 208 -0.70 -7.31 16.93
CA GLY A 208 -0.35 -8.35 17.89
C GLY A 208 -0.03 -7.79 19.29
N SER A 209 -0.24 -8.59 20.33
CA SER A 209 0.07 -8.22 21.72
C SER A 209 1.58 -8.29 22.00
N PHE A 210 2.34 -7.21 21.77
CA PHE A 210 3.81 -7.25 21.90
C PHE A 210 4.45 -5.93 22.33
N GLY A 211 5.49 -6.04 23.17
CA GLY A 211 6.16 -4.98 23.96
C GLY A 211 6.64 -3.71 23.24
N ILE A 212 6.72 -3.70 21.91
CA ILE A 212 7.19 -2.57 21.10
C ILE A 212 6.05 -2.05 20.20
N GLY A 213 5.95 -0.73 20.08
CA GLY A 213 4.77 -0.06 19.54
C GLY A 213 4.51 -0.35 18.06
N TYR A 214 3.26 -0.57 17.70
CA TYR A 214 2.83 -0.93 16.34
C TYR A 214 2.26 0.28 15.60
N GLN A 215 2.71 0.53 14.37
CA GLN A 215 2.23 1.67 13.58
C GLN A 215 1.71 1.25 12.20
N VAL A 216 0.54 1.79 11.85
CA VAL A 216 -0.07 1.65 10.52
C VAL A 216 -0.41 3.02 10.00
N GLU A 217 0.10 3.34 8.81
CA GLU A 217 -0.20 4.56 8.07
C GLU A 217 -0.89 4.22 6.76
N VAL A 218 -2.06 4.80 6.54
CA VAL A 218 -2.82 4.73 5.29
C VAL A 218 -2.98 6.16 4.79
N VAL A 219 -2.34 6.50 3.68
CA VAL A 219 -2.28 7.87 3.19
C VAL A 219 -2.63 7.89 1.71
N LYS A 220 -3.55 8.76 1.30
CA LYS A 220 -3.95 8.88 -0.11
C LYS A 220 -4.37 7.54 -0.72
N SER A 221 -4.92 6.65 0.08
CA SER A 221 -5.20 5.26 -0.33
C SER A 221 -6.70 4.96 -0.29
N ILE A 222 -7.10 3.96 -1.05
CA ILE A 222 -8.48 3.45 -1.12
C ILE A 222 -8.48 2.05 -0.54
N ILE A 223 -9.34 1.83 0.45
CA ILE A 223 -9.48 0.58 1.18
C ILE A 223 -10.96 0.16 1.06
N ASP A 224 -11.22 -0.91 0.33
CA ASP A 224 -12.55 -1.27 -0.15
C ASP A 224 -12.87 -2.77 0.03
N GLY A 225 -14.10 -3.12 0.37
CA GLY A 225 -14.58 -4.49 0.28
C GLY A 225 -13.86 -5.49 1.20
N LEU A 226 -13.51 -5.09 2.43
CA LEU A 226 -12.85 -5.95 3.43
C LEU A 226 -13.80 -6.44 4.52
N ALA A 227 -13.37 -7.47 5.25
CA ALA A 227 -14.04 -7.89 6.49
C ALA A 227 -13.88 -6.84 7.59
N ALA A 228 -12.68 -6.27 7.72
CA ALA A 228 -12.39 -5.15 8.62
C ALA A 228 -11.22 -4.32 8.07
N GLY A 229 -11.11 -3.07 8.50
CA GLY A 229 -9.92 -2.27 8.22
C GLY A 229 -8.78 -2.66 9.16
N ILE A 230 -8.48 -1.81 10.13
CA ILE A 230 -7.41 -2.03 11.11
C ILE A 230 -8.00 -2.59 12.41
N ASN A 231 -7.53 -3.75 12.86
CA ASN A 231 -7.97 -4.40 14.10
C ASN A 231 -6.81 -4.48 15.12
N GLY A 232 -6.79 -3.54 16.07
CA GLY A 232 -5.78 -3.42 17.14
C GLY A 232 -6.22 -4.05 18.44
N ASN A 233 -6.54 -5.34 18.42
CA ASN A 233 -6.85 -6.06 19.65
C ASN A 233 -5.57 -6.55 20.33
N THR A 234 -4.98 -5.71 21.18
CA THR A 234 -3.85 -6.13 22.03
C THR A 234 -4.33 -6.31 23.47
N GLY A 235 -4.10 -7.50 24.01
CA GLY A 235 -4.28 -7.77 25.44
C GLY A 235 -3.15 -7.22 26.32
N GLY A 236 -2.27 -6.36 25.79
CA GLY A 236 -1.02 -5.92 26.44
C GLY A 236 -0.77 -4.41 26.31
N ALA A 237 0.16 -3.91 27.14
CA ALA A 237 0.39 -2.48 27.42
C ALA A 237 1.04 -1.66 26.31
N THR A 238 0.82 -1.99 25.04
CA THR A 238 1.75 -1.61 23.97
C THR A 238 1.21 -0.46 23.15
N PRO A 239 2.04 0.56 22.85
CA PRO A 239 1.58 1.70 22.07
C PRO A 239 1.11 1.28 20.68
N ILE A 240 -0.06 1.73 20.27
CA ILE A 240 -0.57 1.53 18.91
C ILE A 240 -0.77 2.90 18.27
N THR A 241 -0.13 3.15 17.13
CA THR A 241 -0.28 4.41 16.39
C THR A 241 -0.94 4.15 15.05
N TRP A 242 -2.10 4.75 14.82
CA TRP A 242 -2.79 4.68 13.54
C TRP A 242 -2.91 6.03 12.90
N VAL A 243 -2.52 6.07 11.64
CA VAL A 243 -2.56 7.26 10.82
C VAL A 243 -3.41 6.95 9.60
N SER A 244 -4.49 7.70 9.39
CA SER A 244 -5.24 7.69 8.14
C SER A 244 -5.36 9.13 7.65
N ARG A 245 -4.71 9.46 6.53
CA ARG A 245 -4.80 10.81 5.96
C ARG A 245 -5.27 10.74 4.53
N ASP A 246 -6.24 11.58 4.18
CA ASP A 246 -6.69 11.75 2.79
C ASP A 246 -7.04 10.40 2.16
N SER A 247 -7.72 9.54 2.88
CA SER A 247 -7.94 8.15 2.45
C SER A 247 -9.43 7.85 2.37
N ILE A 248 -9.78 6.84 1.60
CA ILE A 248 -11.15 6.35 1.44
C ILE A 248 -11.23 4.96 2.03
N TRP A 249 -12.17 4.78 2.96
CA TRP A 249 -12.56 3.51 3.53
C TRP A 249 -14.01 3.29 3.13
N VAL A 250 -14.29 2.20 2.43
CA VAL A 250 -15.61 1.97 1.83
C VAL A 250 -15.97 0.49 1.79
N ASP A 251 -17.26 0.18 1.93
CA ASP A 251 -17.80 -1.19 1.84
C ASP A 251 -17.08 -2.22 2.74
N ILE A 252 -16.67 -1.79 3.94
CA ILE A 252 -16.04 -2.63 4.96
C ILE A 252 -17.12 -3.17 5.89
N THR A 253 -17.32 -4.50 5.91
CA THR A 253 -18.42 -5.11 6.68
C THR A 253 -18.28 -4.92 8.19
N GLY A 254 -17.05 -4.92 8.71
CA GLY A 254 -16.72 -4.65 10.10
C GLY A 254 -16.39 -3.17 10.36
N SER A 255 -15.46 -2.94 11.29
CA SER A 255 -15.00 -1.59 11.62
C SER A 255 -13.84 -1.18 10.72
N ALA A 256 -13.80 0.08 10.26
CA ALA A 256 -12.63 0.59 9.55
C ALA A 256 -11.41 0.63 10.48
N VAL A 257 -11.64 0.99 11.73
CA VAL A 257 -10.62 1.14 12.76
C VAL A 257 -11.17 0.59 14.08
N LYS A 258 -10.59 -0.48 14.62
CA LYS A 258 -11.06 -1.15 15.85
C LYS A 258 -9.96 -1.32 16.88
N THR A 259 -10.02 -0.58 17.98
CA THR A 259 -9.13 -0.74 19.13
C THR A 259 -9.82 -1.50 20.27
N SER A 260 -9.04 -2.24 21.05
CA SER A 260 -9.52 -2.85 22.30
C SER A 260 -8.44 -2.97 23.38
N THR A 261 -7.42 -2.12 23.34
CA THR A 261 -6.33 -2.09 24.33
C THR A 261 -6.93 -1.86 25.72
N THR A 262 -6.71 -2.76 26.67
CA THR A 262 -7.09 -2.57 28.08
C THR A 262 -5.99 -1.91 28.91
N THR A 263 -4.76 -1.92 28.39
CA THR A 263 -3.57 -1.29 28.95
C THR A 263 -2.75 -0.67 27.81
N GLY A 264 -1.98 0.38 28.07
CA GLY A 264 -1.15 1.06 27.06
C GLY A 264 -1.76 2.35 26.48
N THR A 265 -1.13 2.86 25.43
CA THR A 265 -1.49 4.13 24.77
C THR A 265 -1.93 3.87 23.33
N ILE A 266 -3.07 4.43 22.93
CA ILE A 266 -3.45 4.50 21.51
C ILE A 266 -3.21 5.92 21.04
N SER A 267 -2.49 6.08 19.92
CA SER A 267 -2.40 7.32 19.16
C SER A 267 -3.22 7.17 17.88
N LEU A 268 -4.24 8.03 17.71
CA LEU A 268 -5.05 8.06 16.49
C LEU A 268 -4.86 9.41 15.81
N GLU A 269 -4.40 9.38 14.57
CA GLU A 269 -4.35 10.54 13.68
C GLU A 269 -5.13 10.24 12.40
N ILE A 270 -6.38 10.66 12.38
CA ILE A 270 -7.28 10.44 11.25
C ILE A 270 -7.73 11.81 10.75
N GLU A 271 -7.34 12.16 9.54
CA GLU A 271 -7.63 13.45 8.94
C GLU A 271 -8.07 13.31 7.49
N ASN A 272 -9.01 14.15 7.06
CA ASN A 272 -9.47 14.24 5.67
C ASN A 272 -9.84 12.89 5.06
N SER A 273 -10.32 11.94 5.87
CA SER A 273 -10.63 10.59 5.40
C SER A 273 -12.13 10.39 5.27
N ILE A 274 -12.56 9.59 4.30
CA ILE A 274 -13.97 9.21 4.09
C ILE A 274 -14.18 7.79 4.62
N PHE A 275 -15.21 7.60 5.45
CA PHE A 275 -15.67 6.33 5.97
C PHE A 275 -17.13 6.14 5.57
N TYR A 276 -17.40 5.30 4.57
CA TYR A 276 -18.74 5.18 3.99
C TYR A 276 -19.15 3.72 3.77
N ALA A 277 -20.38 3.35 4.12
CA ALA A 277 -20.86 1.96 4.01
C ALA A 277 -20.00 0.98 4.84
N ILE A 278 -19.85 1.28 6.13
CA ILE A 278 -19.00 0.55 7.07
C ILE A 278 -19.79 0.11 8.32
N GLY A 279 -19.37 -0.96 8.99
CA GLY A 279 -19.91 -1.32 10.31
C GLY A 279 -19.79 -0.18 11.34
N TYR A 280 -18.56 0.08 11.79
CA TYR A 280 -18.19 1.29 12.54
C TYR A 280 -17.06 2.06 11.83
N GLY A 281 -17.11 3.39 11.83
CA GLY A 281 -15.95 4.20 11.42
C GLY A 281 -14.76 3.94 12.35
N ILE A 282 -14.93 4.28 13.63
CA ILE A 282 -13.94 4.01 14.67
C ILE A 282 -14.59 3.34 15.89
N GLU A 283 -14.17 2.12 16.19
CA GLU A 283 -14.64 1.33 17.32
C GLU A 283 -13.56 1.24 18.38
N ASN A 284 -13.82 1.74 19.59
CA ASN A 284 -13.03 1.40 20.77
C ASN A 284 -13.87 0.56 21.74
N THR A 285 -13.52 -0.71 21.89
CA THR A 285 -14.29 -1.63 22.76
C THR A 285 -13.79 -1.69 24.21
N ALA A 286 -12.61 -1.12 24.50
CA ALA A 286 -12.08 -1.07 25.86
C ALA A 286 -12.68 0.12 26.64
N LEU A 287 -13.84 -0.09 27.25
CA LEU A 287 -14.60 0.94 27.97
C LEU A 287 -14.06 1.29 29.38
N THR A 288 -12.87 0.83 29.76
CA THR A 288 -12.28 1.22 31.05
C THR A 288 -11.81 2.67 30.99
N GLN A 289 -12.42 3.54 31.80
CA GLN A 289 -12.31 5.01 31.74
C GLN A 289 -10.87 5.59 31.77
N ASN A 290 -9.88 4.85 32.26
CA ASN A 290 -8.50 5.33 32.36
C ASN A 290 -7.76 5.51 31.03
N ILE A 291 -8.28 4.95 29.92
CA ILE A 291 -7.61 5.02 28.61
C ILE A 291 -7.95 6.33 27.87
N VAL A 292 -9.09 6.96 28.19
CA VAL A 292 -9.59 8.17 27.51
C VAL A 292 -8.63 9.37 27.68
N MET A 293 -7.79 9.38 28.74
CA MET A 293 -6.90 10.51 29.05
C MET A 293 -5.45 10.37 28.54
N SER A 294 -5.01 9.18 28.09
CA SER A 294 -3.64 8.99 27.55
C SER A 294 -3.57 9.03 26.02
N GLN A 295 -4.70 9.17 25.32
CA GLN A 295 -4.74 9.13 23.86
C GLN A 295 -4.32 10.46 23.25
N VAL A 296 -3.24 10.47 22.46
CA VAL A 296 -3.01 11.56 21.51
C VAL A 296 -4.00 11.35 20.37
N ARG A 297 -4.94 12.28 20.23
CA ARG A 297 -6.03 12.20 19.28
C ARG A 297 -6.02 13.41 18.36
N VAL A 298 -5.88 13.14 17.07
CA VAL A 298 -6.17 14.09 16.01
C VAL A 298 -7.22 13.45 15.11
N LEU A 299 -8.48 13.80 15.31
CA LEU A 299 -9.58 13.43 14.42
C LEU A 299 -10.11 14.73 13.81
N ARG A 300 -9.88 14.94 12.51
CA ARG A 300 -10.23 16.21 11.85
C ARG A 300 -10.81 16.03 10.45
N ASN A 301 -11.88 16.76 10.16
CA ASN A 301 -12.42 16.88 8.80
C ASN A 301 -12.68 15.52 8.11
N ASN A 302 -13.07 14.51 8.87
CA ASN A 302 -13.39 13.19 8.33
C ASN A 302 -14.87 13.10 8.00
N ALA A 303 -15.22 12.35 6.97
CA ALA A 303 -16.61 12.18 6.54
C ALA A 303 -17.13 10.79 6.91
N TYR A 304 -18.35 10.70 7.46
CA TYR A 304 -18.96 9.44 7.88
C TYR A 304 -20.38 9.32 7.32
N GLY A 305 -20.70 8.18 6.71
CA GLY A 305 -22.04 7.91 6.17
C GLY A 305 -22.37 6.43 6.00
N SER A 306 -23.67 6.12 5.90
CA SER A 306 -24.19 4.78 5.62
C SER A 306 -23.62 3.67 6.52
N TYR A 307 -23.51 3.91 7.83
CA TYR A 307 -23.00 2.89 8.77
C TYR A 307 -24.09 1.96 9.28
N THR A 308 -23.76 0.71 9.59
CA THR A 308 -24.71 -0.21 10.24
C THR A 308 -24.80 0.02 11.75
N SER A 309 -23.71 0.45 12.38
CA SER A 309 -23.60 0.50 13.84
C SER A 309 -23.28 1.89 14.39
N GLY A 310 -22.51 2.71 13.67
CA GLY A 310 -22.24 4.10 14.05
C GLY A 310 -20.95 4.67 13.46
N ALA A 311 -20.78 6.00 13.51
CA ALA A 311 -19.49 6.61 13.16
C ALA A 311 -18.40 6.31 14.21
N TYR A 312 -18.77 6.30 15.50
CA TYR A 312 -17.86 6.01 16.62
C TYR A 312 -18.53 5.17 17.68
N THR A 313 -17.72 4.43 18.45
CA THR A 313 -18.13 3.88 19.76
C THR A 313 -16.93 3.84 20.71
N GLY A 314 -17.20 3.99 22.02
CA GLY A 314 -16.17 4.09 23.06
C GLY A 314 -15.25 5.31 22.91
N MET A 315 -15.68 6.30 22.12
CA MET A 315 -14.98 7.55 21.93
C MET A 315 -15.86 8.68 21.38
N GLY A 316 -15.45 9.93 21.59
CA GLY A 316 -16.11 11.11 21.04
C GLY A 316 -15.79 11.35 19.55
N ALA A 317 -16.66 12.13 18.90
CA ALA A 317 -16.46 12.57 17.52
C ALA A 317 -15.22 13.46 17.35
N GLY A 318 -14.71 13.54 16.11
CA GLY A 318 -13.61 14.44 15.78
C GLY A 318 -14.07 15.88 15.52
N PHE A 319 -13.09 16.76 15.34
CA PHE A 319 -13.31 18.18 15.09
C PHE A 319 -13.58 18.42 13.61
N GLY A 320 -14.70 19.08 13.28
CA GLY A 320 -15.04 19.40 11.90
C GLY A 320 -15.41 18.18 11.04
N ASP A 321 -15.74 17.05 11.67
CA ASP A 321 -16.19 15.86 10.97
C ASP A 321 -17.55 16.10 10.27
N PHE A 322 -17.74 15.50 9.11
CA PHE A 322 -18.90 15.65 8.24
C PHE A 322 -19.84 14.44 8.38
N ALA A 323 -21.10 14.70 8.68
CA ALA A 323 -22.16 13.70 8.58
C ALA A 323 -22.70 13.66 7.15
N LEU A 324 -22.51 12.53 6.47
CA LEU A 324 -23.00 12.32 5.12
C LEU A 324 -24.44 11.79 5.16
N THR A 325 -25.32 12.40 4.36
CA THR A 325 -26.72 11.98 4.19
C THR A 325 -26.99 11.38 2.81
N ALA A 326 -25.99 11.37 1.92
CA ALA A 326 -26.02 10.74 0.61
C ALA A 326 -24.68 10.04 0.31
N ASP A 327 -24.67 9.19 -0.72
CA ASP A 327 -23.42 8.58 -1.24
C ASP A 327 -22.50 9.68 -1.76
N PRO A 328 -21.23 9.75 -1.31
CA PRO A 328 -20.32 10.80 -1.74
C PRO A 328 -19.74 10.59 -3.14
N PHE A 329 -19.87 9.38 -3.70
CA PHE A 329 -19.14 8.97 -4.90
C PHE A 329 -19.99 9.05 -6.17
N VAL A 330 -19.34 9.22 -7.33
CA VAL A 330 -20.02 9.24 -8.64
C VAL A 330 -20.63 7.88 -8.96
N ASN A 331 -19.87 6.80 -8.79
CA ASN A 331 -20.37 5.44 -9.00
C ASN A 331 -19.57 4.41 -8.17
N ARG A 332 -19.90 4.32 -6.88
CA ARG A 332 -19.28 3.37 -5.94
C ARG A 332 -19.30 1.92 -6.44
N ALA A 333 -20.43 1.47 -6.99
CA ALA A 333 -20.58 0.09 -7.47
C ALA A 333 -19.63 -0.25 -8.64
N ALA A 334 -19.22 0.75 -9.42
CA ALA A 334 -18.20 0.60 -10.47
C ALA A 334 -16.79 1.04 -10.02
N ARG A 335 -16.58 1.24 -8.71
CA ARG A 335 -15.33 1.73 -8.10
C ARG A 335 -14.89 3.12 -8.59
N ASP A 336 -15.82 3.94 -9.08
CA ASP A 336 -15.55 5.37 -9.32
C ASP A 336 -15.77 6.16 -8.03
N PHE A 337 -14.69 6.28 -7.27
CA PHE A 337 -14.66 6.99 -5.98
C PHE A 337 -14.40 8.49 -6.12
N THR A 338 -14.51 9.06 -7.32
CA THR A 338 -14.49 10.52 -7.45
C THR A 338 -15.72 11.11 -6.75
N LEU A 339 -15.57 12.30 -6.15
CA LEU A 339 -16.66 12.94 -5.42
C LEU A 339 -17.75 13.40 -6.40
N ASN A 340 -19.02 13.15 -6.09
CA ASN A 340 -20.17 13.60 -6.88
C ASN A 340 -20.64 15.03 -6.52
N ASN A 341 -21.64 15.55 -7.24
CA ASN A 341 -22.27 16.86 -6.99
C ASN A 341 -23.46 16.80 -6.02
N THR A 342 -23.71 15.66 -5.38
CA THR A 342 -24.91 15.45 -4.55
C THR A 342 -24.77 16.17 -3.22
N ALA A 343 -25.76 17.00 -2.87
CA ALA A 343 -25.82 17.68 -1.57
C ALA A 343 -25.88 16.66 -0.42
N GLY A 344 -25.11 16.87 0.63
CA GLY A 344 -24.96 15.90 1.73
C GLY A 344 -24.13 14.65 1.39
N GLY A 345 -23.66 14.54 0.14
CA GLY A 345 -22.69 13.56 -0.34
C GLY A 345 -21.39 14.26 -0.76
N GLY A 346 -20.98 14.09 -2.02
CA GLY A 346 -19.68 14.56 -2.52
C GLY A 346 -19.55 16.08 -2.50
N ALA A 347 -20.63 16.81 -2.76
CA ALA A 347 -20.62 18.27 -2.74
C ALA A 347 -20.30 18.85 -1.34
N LEU A 348 -20.59 18.12 -0.26
CA LEU A 348 -20.24 18.52 1.10
C LEU A 348 -18.73 18.44 1.37
N LEU A 349 -18.02 17.60 0.61
CA LEU A 349 -16.61 17.25 0.86
C LEU A 349 -15.62 18.02 -0.01
N ARG A 350 -16.09 18.57 -1.13
CA ARG A 350 -15.25 19.32 -2.08
C ARG A 350 -14.76 20.65 -1.48
N GLY A 351 -13.45 20.88 -1.53
CA GLY A 351 -12.78 22.05 -0.97
C GLY A 351 -12.89 22.16 0.56
N LYS A 352 -13.18 21.06 1.27
CA LYS A 352 -13.37 21.04 2.74
C LYS A 352 -12.29 20.29 3.52
N GLY A 353 -11.23 19.86 2.85
CA GLY A 353 -10.07 19.25 3.49
C GLY A 353 -9.33 20.21 4.41
N PHE A 354 -8.83 19.69 5.52
CA PHE A 354 -7.97 20.39 6.46
C PHE A 354 -6.56 20.61 5.87
N PRO A 355 -5.91 21.75 6.19
CA PRO A 355 -6.51 22.92 6.83
C PRO A 355 -7.45 23.62 5.84
N THR A 356 -8.63 24.08 6.27
CA THR A 356 -9.57 24.77 5.36
C THR A 356 -9.07 26.17 4.97
N ALA A 357 -8.26 26.78 5.83
CA ALA A 357 -7.53 28.01 5.56
C ALA A 357 -6.22 28.01 6.35
N PHE A 358 -5.19 28.66 5.82
CA PHE A 358 -3.95 28.92 6.55
C PHE A 358 -4.04 30.24 7.33
N PRO A 359 -3.23 30.41 8.40
CA PRO A 359 -2.97 31.73 8.95
C PRO A 359 -2.59 32.70 7.82
N SER A 360 -3.05 33.96 7.88
CA SER A 360 -3.00 34.98 6.80
C SER A 360 -4.07 34.92 5.70
N GLY A 361 -5.03 33.99 5.78
CA GLY A 361 -6.22 34.00 4.92
C GLY A 361 -6.05 33.30 3.57
N LEU A 362 -4.97 32.53 3.39
CA LEU A 362 -4.84 31.66 2.21
C LEU A 362 -5.89 30.55 2.29
N THR A 363 -6.70 30.42 1.24
CA THR A 363 -7.76 29.40 1.15
C THR A 363 -7.18 28.10 0.61
N ASN A 364 -7.62 26.97 1.18
CA ASN A 364 -7.29 25.65 0.67
C ASN A 364 -8.51 25.06 -0.04
N ASN A 365 -8.32 24.57 -1.28
CA ASN A 365 -9.38 23.93 -2.07
C ASN A 365 -9.25 22.40 -2.09
N ARG A 366 -8.51 21.85 -1.13
CA ARG A 366 -8.35 20.41 -0.97
C ARG A 366 -9.67 19.75 -0.61
N ASP A 367 -9.92 18.57 -1.15
CA ASP A 367 -11.06 17.73 -0.76
C ASP A 367 -10.75 16.81 0.41
N VAL A 368 -11.81 16.35 1.07
CA VAL A 368 -11.76 15.17 1.94
C VAL A 368 -11.70 13.91 1.06
N GLY A 369 -10.80 12.97 1.37
CA GLY A 369 -10.61 11.70 0.67
C GLY A 369 -9.33 11.63 -0.16
N ALA A 370 -9.13 10.48 -0.82
CA ALA A 370 -7.93 10.17 -1.60
C ALA A 370 -7.89 10.86 -2.97
N LEU A 371 -9.05 11.08 -3.57
CA LEU A 371 -9.19 11.66 -4.90
C LEU A 371 -9.63 13.11 -4.78
N GLN A 372 -9.07 13.97 -5.63
CA GLN A 372 -9.50 15.36 -5.75
C GLN A 372 -10.51 15.48 -6.89
N HIS A 373 -11.54 16.30 -6.72
CA HIS A 373 -12.47 16.66 -7.77
C HIS A 373 -11.75 17.49 -8.83
N ALA A 374 -12.06 17.19 -10.08
CA ALA A 374 -11.82 18.13 -11.16
C ALA A 374 -13.08 18.99 -11.29
N ASP A 375 -12.99 20.27 -10.94
CA ASP A 375 -14.02 21.20 -11.35
C ASP A 375 -14.13 21.16 -12.88
N SER A 376 -15.35 21.06 -13.40
CA SER A 376 -15.60 21.28 -14.81
C SER A 376 -15.21 22.72 -15.09
N GLY A 377 -13.98 22.95 -15.55
CA GLY A 377 -13.41 24.29 -15.67
C GLY A 377 -14.40 25.23 -16.33
N GLY A 378 -14.93 26.19 -15.57
CA GLY A 378 -15.82 27.24 -16.06
C GLY A 378 -15.13 28.25 -16.99
N GLY A 379 -14.09 27.81 -17.70
CA GLY A 379 -13.35 28.58 -18.68
C GLY A 379 -14.00 28.44 -20.04
N THR A 380 -14.97 29.30 -20.31
CA THR A 380 -15.44 29.65 -21.65
C THR A 380 -14.24 29.78 -22.58
N VAL A 381 -14.11 28.85 -23.52
CA VAL A 381 -13.12 28.87 -24.60
C VAL A 381 -13.53 29.99 -25.56
N GLY A 382 -13.11 31.22 -25.26
CA GLY A 382 -13.37 32.41 -26.07
C GLY A 382 -12.11 33.21 -26.44
N GLY A 383 -10.92 32.73 -26.07
CA GLY A 383 -9.64 33.30 -26.50
C GLY A 383 -8.93 32.34 -27.45
N PRO A 384 -8.31 32.82 -28.55
CA PRO A 384 -7.57 31.95 -29.46
C PRO A 384 -6.50 31.16 -28.70
N PRO A 385 -6.22 29.92 -29.11
CA PRO A 385 -5.24 29.06 -28.46
C PRO A 385 -3.90 29.80 -28.38
N ARG A 386 -3.48 30.14 -27.16
CA ARG A 386 -2.13 30.65 -26.92
C ARG A 386 -1.19 29.46 -27.13
N VAL A 387 -0.70 29.29 -28.35
CA VAL A 387 0.43 28.42 -28.65
C VAL A 387 1.60 28.92 -27.80
N LEU A 388 1.89 28.22 -26.71
CA LEU A 388 3.14 28.42 -25.98
C LEU A 388 4.25 28.00 -26.96
N GLN A 389 4.99 28.99 -27.47
CA GLN A 389 6.17 28.71 -28.25
C GLN A 389 7.13 27.87 -27.41
N PRO A 390 7.85 26.89 -28.00
CA PRO A 390 8.82 26.10 -27.28
C PRO A 390 9.85 27.02 -26.65
N ASN A 391 9.96 27.01 -25.32
CA ASN A 391 11.04 27.69 -24.62
C ASN A 391 12.35 26.99 -25.02
N THR A 392 13.10 27.60 -25.93
CA THR A 392 14.52 27.31 -26.14
C THR A 392 15.28 27.71 -24.89
N TRP A 393 15.50 26.75 -24.00
CA TRP A 393 16.51 26.87 -22.95
C TRP A 393 17.89 26.80 -23.62
N SER A 394 18.44 27.96 -23.95
CA SER A 394 19.84 28.13 -24.31
C SER A 394 20.64 28.22 -23.01
N LEU A 395 21.31 27.13 -22.61
CA LEU A 395 22.37 27.19 -21.61
C LEU A 395 23.52 27.99 -22.21
N VAL A 396 23.70 29.23 -21.74
CA VAL A 396 24.86 30.06 -22.06
C VAL A 396 25.76 30.06 -20.82
N GLY A 397 26.99 29.58 -21.00
CA GLY A 397 28.15 29.84 -20.14
C GLY A 397 28.32 28.92 -18.95
#